data_AF-A0A9D4VCW5-F1
#
_entry.id   AF-A0A9D4VCW5-F1
#
_cell.length_a   1.000
_cell.length_b   1.000
_cell.length_c   1.000
_cell.angle_alpha   90.00
_cell.angle_beta   90.00
_cell.angle_gamma   90.00
#
_symmetry.space_group_name_H-M   'P 1'
#
loop_
_entity.id
_entity.type
_entity.pdbx_description
1 polymer ?
#
loop_
_entity_poly.entity_id
_entity_poly.type
_entity_poly.pdbx_seq_one_letter_code
_entity_poly.pdbx_strand_id
1 'polypeptide(L)'
;MALFTSMALVLMLLQQPALAYRSALAASSTTSNRFMNNDRRTASSTATIIEHPVFFNMEDLLENPVNESSILQGLNDLLYNNHSHLYFLYCGRVVESKGVAFTHALMSRFPSVEALEEYYDLAIPDIVVEMWPWLKKEYCVDYAVEMEEDERALNITNDFASHVTFIKASSNVSDSDLKSAMDAFLGLAAETDYAVQMTTGENLYVLEIYRTMSHAFTAYFSSADAMENWQADPAVVSVLQDTILPLAESYAQLLLSCFVWLTAAITNQNNAFEKQWKNWLSCFWSKASCKHNALSCNALYHFPSNLDLVFLHRLPSHEKGFPGSIVT
;
A
#
# COMPACT_ATOMS: atom_id res chain seq x y z
N MET A 1 14.09 -29.50 22.72
CA MET A 1 12.90 -28.97 23.43
C MET A 1 12.74 -27.45 23.34
N ALA A 2 13.75 -26.66 22.94
CA ALA A 2 13.63 -25.19 22.79
C ALA A 2 13.04 -24.70 21.44
N LEU A 3 12.81 -25.60 20.47
CA LEU A 3 12.25 -25.27 19.15
C LEU A 3 10.71 -25.25 19.12
N PHE A 4 10.03 -25.92 20.06
CA PHE A 4 8.56 -25.99 20.09
C PHE A 4 7.90 -24.79 20.78
N THR A 5 8.61 -24.08 21.65
CA THR A 5 8.10 -22.83 22.28
C THR A 5 8.13 -21.63 21.34
N SER A 6 8.90 -21.69 20.25
CA SER A 6 8.98 -20.64 19.23
C SER A 6 7.75 -20.65 18.31
N MET A 7 7.26 -21.83 17.89
CA MET A 7 6.10 -21.95 17.01
C MET A 7 4.80 -21.42 17.65
N ALA A 8 4.58 -21.65 18.94
CA ALA A 8 3.38 -21.17 19.63
C ALA A 8 3.37 -19.64 19.81
N LEU A 9 4.54 -19.02 19.98
CA LEU A 9 4.68 -17.56 20.02
C LEU A 9 4.53 -16.93 18.63
N VAL A 10 4.94 -17.65 17.57
CA VAL A 10 4.87 -17.21 16.17
C VAL A 10 3.45 -17.35 15.58
N LEU A 11 2.73 -18.43 15.90
CA LEU A 11 1.28 -18.52 15.63
C LEU A 11 0.52 -17.44 16.39
N MET A 12 0.88 -17.16 17.64
CA MET A 12 0.31 -16.00 18.33
C MET A 12 0.58 -14.69 17.56
N LEU A 13 1.79 -14.43 17.07
CA LEU A 13 2.12 -13.18 16.35
C LEU A 13 1.36 -13.01 15.03
N LEU A 14 1.01 -14.09 14.33
CA LEU A 14 0.17 -14.07 13.13
C LEU A 14 -1.35 -14.04 13.46
N GLN A 15 -1.76 -14.52 14.65
CA GLN A 15 -3.16 -14.59 15.10
C GLN A 15 -3.64 -13.37 15.92
N GLN A 16 -2.76 -12.41 16.24
CA GLN A 16 -3.13 -11.25 17.06
C GLN A 16 -4.07 -10.21 16.41
N PRO A 17 -4.17 -10.06 15.07
CA PRO A 17 -5.19 -9.20 14.47
C PRO A 17 -6.61 -9.67 14.84
N ALA A 18 -6.88 -10.98 14.74
CA ALA A 18 -8.19 -11.59 15.01
C ALA A 18 -8.60 -11.51 16.50
N LEU A 19 -7.65 -11.58 17.44
CA LEU A 19 -7.95 -11.51 18.88
C LEU A 19 -8.21 -10.08 19.39
N ALA A 20 -7.59 -9.07 18.78
CA ALA A 20 -7.84 -7.66 19.13
C ALA A 20 -9.28 -7.21 18.77
N TYR A 21 -9.85 -7.79 17.70
CA TYR A 21 -11.19 -7.51 17.20
C TYR A 21 -12.33 -7.91 18.16
N ARG A 22 -12.20 -9.06 18.85
CA ARG A 22 -13.20 -9.49 19.87
C ARG A 22 -13.42 -8.47 20.98
N SER A 23 -12.44 -7.61 21.22
CA SER A 23 -12.48 -6.56 22.26
C SER A 23 -13.08 -5.25 21.74
N ALA A 24 -12.88 -4.92 20.45
CA ALA A 24 -13.33 -3.67 19.83
C ALA A 24 -14.81 -3.70 19.39
N LEU A 25 -15.35 -4.87 19.01
CA LEU A 25 -16.77 -4.99 18.63
C LEU A 25 -17.74 -4.71 19.78
N ALA A 26 -17.30 -4.92 21.02
CA ALA A 26 -18.07 -4.56 22.21
C ALA A 26 -18.22 -3.04 22.39
N ALA A 27 -17.40 -2.23 21.72
CA ALA A 27 -17.35 -0.77 21.88
C ALA A 27 -17.95 0.03 20.70
N SER A 28 -18.06 -0.54 19.49
CA SER A 28 -18.47 0.20 18.28
C SER A 28 -19.99 0.15 17.96
N SER A 29 -20.79 -0.53 18.77
CA SER A 29 -22.24 -0.66 18.54
C SER A 29 -23.06 0.55 19.02
N THR A 30 -22.72 1.77 18.61
CA THR A 30 -23.67 2.89 18.69
C THR A 30 -23.33 3.98 17.66
N THR A 31 -24.35 4.38 16.87
CA THR A 31 -24.50 5.60 16.03
C THR A 31 -24.53 5.28 14.51
N SER A 32 -25.69 5.05 13.84
CA SER A 32 -26.76 6.00 13.39
C SER A 32 -26.65 6.21 11.85
N ASN A 33 -27.67 6.25 10.97
CA ASN A 33 -29.13 6.19 11.07
C ASN A 33 -29.77 5.89 9.71
N ARG A 34 -31.03 5.46 9.78
CA ARG A 34 -32.08 5.41 8.74
C ARG A 34 -32.05 6.52 7.68
N PHE A 35 -32.26 6.11 6.43
CA PHE A 35 -33.22 6.74 5.52
C PHE A 35 -33.98 5.64 4.75
N MET A 36 -35.30 5.58 4.91
CA MET A 36 -36.18 4.90 3.98
C MET A 36 -36.97 5.96 3.21
N ASN A 37 -36.90 5.93 1.88
CA ASN A 37 -38.08 6.08 1.06
C ASN A 37 -37.93 5.47 -0.32
N ASN A 38 -39.01 4.85 -0.75
CA ASN A 38 -39.27 4.16 -2.02
C ASN A 38 -38.85 4.96 -3.26
N ASP A 39 -38.07 4.33 -4.14
CA ASP A 39 -38.41 4.26 -5.56
C ASP A 39 -37.81 3.00 -6.19
N ARG A 40 -38.62 2.33 -7.00
CA ARG A 40 -38.41 0.99 -7.55
C ARG A 40 -37.35 1.02 -8.66
N ARG A 41 -36.09 1.23 -8.29
CA ARG A 41 -34.92 0.81 -9.09
C ARG A 41 -34.60 -0.62 -8.67
N THR A 42 -34.27 -1.49 -9.62
CA THR A 42 -33.59 -2.76 -9.33
C THR A 42 -32.46 -2.44 -8.37
N ALA A 43 -32.61 -2.84 -7.10
CA ALA A 43 -31.60 -2.59 -6.09
C ALA A 43 -30.36 -3.38 -6.52
N SER A 44 -29.35 -2.67 -7.00
CA SER A 44 -28.00 -3.25 -7.09
C SER A 44 -27.62 -3.60 -5.65
N SER A 45 -27.41 -4.89 -5.38
CA SER A 45 -27.03 -5.37 -4.06
C SER A 45 -25.56 -5.03 -3.84
N THR A 46 -25.31 -3.86 -3.23
CA THR A 46 -23.98 -3.56 -2.68
C THR A 46 -23.69 -4.52 -1.53
N ALA A 47 -22.45 -4.97 -1.43
CA ALA A 47 -21.97 -5.64 -0.22
C ALA A 47 -20.59 -5.11 0.15
N THR A 48 -20.32 -5.14 1.45
CA THR A 48 -19.00 -4.90 1.99
C THR A 48 -18.08 -6.05 1.61
N ILE A 49 -16.91 -5.71 1.05
CA ILE A 49 -15.79 -6.63 0.84
C ILE A 49 -14.59 -6.15 1.66
N ILE A 50 -13.59 -7.00 1.84
CA ILE A 50 -12.31 -6.62 2.43
C ILE A 50 -11.22 -6.64 1.37
N GLU A 51 -10.58 -5.49 1.15
CA GLU A 51 -9.36 -5.37 0.38
C GLU A 51 -8.16 -5.70 1.28
N HIS A 52 -7.27 -6.55 0.76
CA HIS A 52 -6.07 -7.03 1.45
C HIS A 52 -4.83 -6.89 0.56
N PRO A 53 -4.29 -5.66 0.39
CA PRO A 53 -2.97 -5.41 -0.16
C PRO A 53 -1.86 -5.73 0.86
N VAL A 54 -0.92 -6.59 0.47
CA VAL A 54 0.28 -6.93 1.23
C VAL A 54 1.52 -6.74 0.38
N PHE A 55 2.54 -6.09 0.94
CA PHE A 55 3.81 -5.84 0.27
C PHE A 55 4.97 -6.38 1.10
N PHE A 56 5.86 -7.09 0.43
CA PHE A 56 6.99 -7.79 1.03
C PHE A 56 8.30 -7.22 0.54
N ASN A 57 9.24 -7.01 1.45
CA ASN A 57 10.65 -6.89 1.11
C ASN A 57 11.31 -8.26 1.29
N MET A 58 11.62 -8.88 0.16
CA MET A 58 12.33 -10.15 0.03
C MET A 58 13.48 -9.99 -0.97
N GLU A 59 14.36 -9.00 -0.80
CA GLU A 59 15.43 -8.72 -1.77
C GLU A 59 16.36 -9.92 -2.04
N ASP A 60 16.65 -10.72 -1.02
CA ASP A 60 17.50 -11.92 -1.16
C ASP A 60 16.83 -13.03 -1.99
N LEU A 61 15.50 -12.99 -2.11
CA LEU A 61 14.74 -13.94 -2.91
C LEU A 61 14.92 -13.69 -4.42
N LEU A 62 15.18 -12.45 -4.83
CA LEU A 62 15.37 -12.08 -6.23
C LEU A 62 16.59 -12.76 -6.88
N GLU A 63 17.58 -13.13 -6.07
CA GLU A 63 18.77 -13.88 -6.51
C GLU A 63 18.53 -15.40 -6.55
N ASN A 64 17.34 -15.86 -6.13
CA ASN A 64 16.97 -17.27 -6.04
C ASN A 64 15.66 -17.57 -6.79
N PRO A 65 15.69 -17.60 -8.13
CA PRO A 65 14.49 -17.72 -8.96
C PRO A 65 13.71 -19.03 -8.75
N VAL A 66 14.36 -20.09 -8.27
CA VAL A 66 13.70 -21.37 -7.97
C VAL A 66 12.80 -21.23 -6.76
N ASN A 67 13.32 -20.70 -5.65
CA ASN A 67 12.53 -20.47 -4.45
C ASN A 67 11.51 -19.36 -4.65
N GLU A 68 11.86 -18.33 -5.42
CA GLU A 68 10.92 -17.27 -5.76
C GLU A 68 9.71 -17.81 -6.52
N SER A 69 9.95 -18.65 -7.55
CA SER A 69 8.88 -19.27 -8.30
C SER A 69 8.04 -20.21 -7.44
N SER A 70 8.66 -20.93 -6.49
CA SER A 70 7.95 -21.79 -5.53
C SER A 70 7.03 -20.96 -4.64
N ILE A 71 7.55 -19.89 -4.06
CA ILE A 71 6.79 -18.98 -3.18
C ILE A 71 5.65 -18.29 -3.94
N LEU A 72 5.92 -17.74 -5.12
CA LEU A 72 4.89 -17.09 -5.93
C LEU A 72 3.83 -18.07 -6.41
N GLN A 73 4.21 -19.32 -6.70
CA GLN A 73 3.23 -20.36 -7.02
C GLN A 73 2.36 -20.68 -5.80
N GLY A 74 2.97 -20.90 -4.63
CA GLY A 74 2.25 -21.17 -3.39
C GLY A 74 1.29 -20.05 -3.00
N LEU A 75 1.70 -18.78 -3.18
CA LEU A 75 0.83 -17.62 -2.99
C LEU A 75 -0.34 -17.60 -3.99
N ASN A 76 -0.10 -17.89 -5.28
CA ASN A 76 -1.17 -17.97 -6.27
C ASN A 76 -2.13 -19.16 -5.99
N ASP A 77 -1.62 -20.26 -5.45
CA ASP A 77 -2.41 -21.45 -5.12
C ASP A 77 -3.39 -21.22 -3.96
N LEU A 78 -3.20 -20.15 -3.17
CA LEU A 78 -4.16 -19.72 -2.15
C LEU A 78 -5.55 -19.42 -2.74
N LEU A 79 -5.62 -19.00 -4.01
CA LEU A 79 -6.90 -18.80 -4.70
C LEU A 79 -7.75 -20.08 -4.77
N TYR A 80 -7.11 -21.25 -4.77
CA TYR A 80 -7.76 -22.56 -4.86
C TYR A 80 -7.84 -23.28 -3.50
N ASN A 81 -7.37 -22.64 -2.43
CA ASN A 81 -7.45 -23.18 -1.09
C ASN A 81 -8.90 -23.14 -0.58
N ASN A 82 -9.37 -24.23 0.05
CA ASN A 82 -10.74 -24.33 0.55
C ASN A 82 -11.07 -23.35 1.68
N HIS A 83 -10.06 -22.76 2.31
CA HIS A 83 -10.17 -21.84 3.46
C HIS A 83 -9.91 -20.38 3.11
N SER A 84 -9.64 -20.04 1.84
CA SER A 84 -9.32 -18.67 1.46
C SER A 84 -10.55 -17.82 1.13
N HIS A 85 -11.62 -18.43 0.62
CA HIS A 85 -12.87 -17.76 0.25
C HIS A 85 -12.71 -16.51 -0.63
N LEU A 86 -11.61 -16.42 -1.40
CA LEU A 86 -11.19 -15.24 -2.13
C LEU A 86 -12.10 -14.92 -3.33
N TYR A 87 -12.44 -13.65 -3.51
CA TYR A 87 -13.03 -13.16 -4.77
C TYR A 87 -12.00 -13.00 -5.87
N PHE A 88 -10.81 -12.51 -5.52
CA PHE A 88 -9.66 -12.50 -6.41
C PHE A 88 -8.37 -12.59 -5.59
N LEU A 89 -7.31 -13.06 -6.24
CA LEU A 89 -5.95 -12.94 -5.77
C LEU A 89 -4.99 -12.79 -6.96
N TYR A 90 -4.01 -11.90 -6.83
CA TYR A 90 -2.80 -11.95 -7.65
C TYR A 90 -1.59 -11.57 -6.82
N CYS A 91 -0.46 -12.20 -7.12
CA CYS A 91 0.82 -11.86 -6.54
C CYS A 91 1.89 -11.73 -7.62
N GLY A 92 2.94 -11.00 -7.31
CA GLY A 92 4.06 -10.83 -8.21
C GLY A 92 5.13 -9.89 -7.67
N ARG A 93 6.09 -9.57 -8.53
CA ARG A 93 7.12 -8.58 -8.23
C ARG A 93 6.55 -7.17 -8.26
N VAL A 94 7.08 -6.35 -7.38
CA VAL A 94 6.92 -4.90 -7.39
C VAL A 94 7.80 -4.31 -8.48
N VAL A 95 7.21 -3.52 -9.38
CA VAL A 95 7.94 -2.89 -10.51
C VAL A 95 8.70 -1.68 -10.04
N GLU A 96 8.03 -0.83 -9.27
CA GLU A 96 8.59 0.37 -8.70
C GLU A 96 8.10 0.47 -7.25
N SER A 97 8.92 1.06 -6.41
CA SER A 97 8.54 1.40 -5.05
C SER A 97 9.18 2.74 -4.69
N LYS A 98 8.38 3.73 -4.33
CA LYS A 98 8.86 5.01 -3.79
C LYS A 98 8.70 4.95 -2.28
N GLY A 99 9.76 5.25 -1.56
CA GLY A 99 9.79 5.26 -0.10
C GLY A 99 10.43 4.03 0.51
N VAL A 100 9.75 2.89 0.46
CA VAL A 100 10.25 1.60 0.96
C VAL A 100 10.55 0.64 -0.19
N ALA A 101 11.71 -0.02 -0.13
CA ALA A 101 12.13 -1.03 -1.11
C ALA A 101 11.33 -2.33 -0.94
N PHE A 102 10.12 -2.37 -1.47
CA PHE A 102 9.34 -3.59 -1.61
C PHE A 102 9.75 -4.33 -2.88
N THR A 103 9.76 -5.65 -2.83
CA THR A 103 10.15 -6.51 -3.96
C THR A 103 9.01 -7.35 -4.49
N HIS A 104 8.03 -7.68 -3.63
CA HIS A 104 6.86 -8.48 -4.01
C HIS A 104 5.61 -7.92 -3.38
N ALA A 105 4.46 -8.28 -3.94
CA ALA A 105 3.18 -8.02 -3.31
C ALA A 105 2.17 -9.13 -3.58
N LEU A 106 1.16 -9.14 -2.74
CA LEU A 106 -0.05 -9.94 -2.82
C LEU A 106 -1.23 -8.99 -2.72
N MET A 107 -2.15 -9.11 -3.65
CA MET A 107 -3.38 -8.32 -3.68
C MET A 107 -4.53 -9.30 -3.70
N SER A 108 -5.50 -9.10 -2.82
CA SER A 108 -6.59 -10.04 -2.66
C SER A 108 -7.84 -9.39 -2.09
N ARG A 109 -8.99 -10.03 -2.33
CA ARG A 109 -10.29 -9.63 -1.79
C ARG A 109 -11.02 -10.74 -1.09
N PHE A 110 -11.59 -10.42 0.06
CA PHE A 110 -12.40 -11.32 0.86
C PHE A 110 -13.86 -10.87 0.94
N PRO A 111 -14.80 -11.82 1.08
CA PRO A 111 -16.22 -11.53 1.23
C PRO A 111 -16.59 -10.94 2.60
N SER A 112 -15.73 -11.11 3.60
CA SER A 112 -15.95 -10.56 4.94
C SER A 112 -14.65 -10.59 5.76
N VAL A 113 -14.68 -9.95 6.94
CA VAL A 113 -13.58 -10.01 7.91
C VAL A 113 -13.37 -11.45 8.40
N GLU A 114 -14.45 -12.20 8.62
CA GLU A 114 -14.36 -13.59 9.07
C GLU A 114 -13.65 -14.48 8.04
N ALA A 115 -13.85 -14.24 6.75
CA ALA A 115 -13.11 -14.95 5.69
C ALA A 115 -11.62 -14.59 5.68
N LEU A 116 -11.28 -13.32 5.93
CA LEU A 116 -9.88 -12.90 6.10
C LEU A 116 -9.23 -13.56 7.34
N GLU A 117 -9.97 -13.66 8.44
CA GLU A 117 -9.50 -14.34 9.66
C GLU A 117 -9.24 -15.83 9.41
N GLU A 118 -10.17 -16.53 8.75
CA GLU A 118 -10.00 -17.94 8.40
C GLU A 118 -8.80 -18.15 7.46
N TYR A 119 -8.59 -17.22 6.51
CA TYR A 119 -7.43 -17.23 5.62
C TYR A 119 -6.10 -17.15 6.40
N TYR A 120 -6.00 -16.25 7.38
CA TYR A 120 -4.82 -16.13 8.22
C TYR A 120 -4.59 -17.37 9.10
N ASP A 121 -5.67 -17.94 9.63
CA ASP A 121 -5.59 -19.10 10.53
C ASP A 121 -5.26 -20.41 9.80
N LEU A 122 -5.80 -20.61 8.59
CA LEU A 122 -5.86 -21.91 7.95
C LEU A 122 -5.23 -21.97 6.55
N ALA A 123 -5.20 -20.87 5.79
CA ALA A 123 -4.77 -20.91 4.39
C ALA A 123 -3.31 -20.48 4.21
N ILE A 124 -2.91 -19.34 4.77
CA ILE A 124 -1.58 -18.74 4.57
C ILE A 124 -0.41 -19.35 5.38
N PRO A 125 -0.58 -20.07 6.51
CA PRO A 125 0.56 -20.44 7.36
C PRO A 125 1.68 -21.22 6.66
N ASP A 126 1.34 -22.18 5.80
CA ASP A 126 2.32 -23.03 5.13
C ASP A 126 3.24 -22.23 4.21
N ILE A 127 2.68 -21.28 3.44
CA ILE A 127 3.47 -20.44 2.53
C ILE A 127 4.27 -19.38 3.30
N VAL A 128 3.74 -18.87 4.42
CA VAL A 128 4.48 -17.94 5.29
C VAL A 128 5.74 -18.60 5.84
N VAL A 129 5.69 -19.88 6.21
CA VAL A 129 6.87 -20.64 6.66
C VAL A 129 7.94 -20.71 5.57
N GLU A 130 7.54 -20.88 4.30
CA GLU A 130 8.45 -20.90 3.16
C GLU A 130 9.03 -19.51 2.84
N MET A 131 8.22 -18.45 2.98
CA MET A 131 8.63 -17.06 2.79
C MET A 131 9.55 -16.54 3.89
N TRP A 132 9.41 -17.06 5.11
CA TRP A 132 10.04 -16.53 6.32
C TRP A 132 11.57 -16.30 6.22
N PRO A 133 12.38 -17.21 5.64
CA PRO A 133 13.82 -17.00 5.50
C PRO A 133 14.19 -15.79 4.64
N TRP A 134 13.27 -15.32 3.80
CA TRP A 134 13.47 -14.26 2.83
C TRP A 134 12.82 -12.93 3.26
N LEU A 135 11.87 -12.98 4.19
CA LEU A 135 11.03 -11.85 4.56
C LEU A 135 11.77 -10.88 5.50
N LYS A 136 12.21 -9.74 4.96
CA LYS A 136 12.85 -8.66 5.72
C LYS A 136 11.85 -7.66 6.29
N LYS A 137 10.76 -7.42 5.56
CA LYS A 137 9.72 -6.47 5.92
C LYS A 137 8.40 -6.82 5.24
N GLU A 138 7.31 -6.51 5.89
CA GLU A 138 5.95 -6.66 5.36
C GLU A 138 5.14 -5.42 5.73
N TYR A 139 4.33 -4.91 4.80
CA TYR A 139 3.23 -3.98 5.09
C TYR A 139 1.92 -4.54 4.56
N CYS A 140 0.88 -4.41 5.39
CA CYS A 140 -0.49 -4.79 5.09
C CYS A 140 -1.43 -3.68 5.57
N VAL A 141 -2.48 -3.42 4.80
CA VAL A 141 -3.64 -2.63 5.24
C VAL A 141 -4.89 -3.37 4.83
N ASP A 142 -5.63 -3.89 5.80
CA ASP A 142 -6.92 -4.53 5.57
C ASP A 142 -8.01 -3.49 5.67
N TYR A 143 -8.87 -3.33 4.66
CA TYR A 143 -9.91 -2.30 4.72
C TYR A 143 -11.20 -2.72 4.05
N ALA A 144 -12.31 -2.25 4.61
CA ALA A 144 -13.64 -2.53 4.12
C ALA A 144 -14.02 -1.57 2.99
N VAL A 145 -14.65 -2.09 1.93
CA VAL A 145 -15.14 -1.32 0.79
C VAL A 145 -16.56 -1.77 0.44
N GLU A 146 -17.47 -0.82 0.24
CA GLU A 146 -18.80 -1.11 -0.30
C GLU A 146 -18.72 -1.21 -1.82
N MET A 147 -19.13 -2.36 -2.37
CA MET A 147 -19.03 -2.62 -3.80
C MET A 147 -20.25 -3.32 -4.38
N GLU A 148 -20.55 -3.01 -5.64
CA GLU A 148 -21.56 -3.74 -6.41
C GLU A 148 -21.10 -5.18 -6.68
N GLU A 149 -22.07 -6.09 -6.89
CA GLU A 149 -21.80 -7.53 -6.96
C GLU A 149 -20.93 -7.95 -8.15
N ASP A 150 -21.10 -7.30 -9.30
CA ASP A 150 -20.34 -7.51 -10.53
C ASP A 150 -18.92 -6.92 -10.47
N GLU A 151 -18.64 -6.07 -9.50
CA GLU A 151 -17.33 -5.43 -9.31
C GLU A 151 -16.43 -6.17 -8.31
N ARG A 152 -16.99 -7.09 -7.51
CA ARG A 152 -16.25 -7.79 -6.44
C ARG A 152 -15.08 -8.59 -6.98
N ALA A 153 -15.30 -9.27 -8.11
CA ALA A 153 -14.27 -10.01 -8.82
C ALA A 153 -13.71 -9.16 -9.97
N LEU A 154 -12.40 -8.95 -9.96
CA LEU A 154 -11.72 -8.29 -11.08
C LEU A 154 -11.47 -9.30 -12.19
N ASN A 155 -11.83 -8.94 -13.42
CA ASN A 155 -11.44 -9.71 -14.59
C ASN A 155 -9.97 -9.45 -14.92
N ILE A 156 -9.09 -10.16 -14.23
CA ILE A 156 -7.64 -10.01 -14.37
C ILE A 156 -7.20 -10.61 -15.71
N THR A 157 -6.90 -9.74 -16.67
CA THR A 157 -6.19 -10.12 -17.91
C THR A 157 -4.70 -10.31 -17.63
N ASN A 158 -3.96 -10.84 -18.60
CA ASN A 158 -2.52 -11.08 -18.45
C ASN A 158 -1.69 -9.79 -18.27
N ASP A 159 -2.21 -8.64 -18.70
CA ASP A 159 -1.48 -7.36 -18.72
C ASP A 159 -1.87 -6.44 -17.55
N PHE A 160 -2.68 -6.94 -16.62
CA PHE A 160 -3.22 -6.19 -15.49
C PHE A 160 -2.12 -5.54 -14.62
N ALA A 161 -2.40 -4.33 -14.15
CA ALA A 161 -1.51 -3.57 -13.28
C ALA A 161 -2.29 -2.92 -12.13
N SER A 162 -1.59 -2.59 -11.05
CA SER A 162 -2.18 -1.88 -9.92
C SER A 162 -1.22 -0.91 -9.27
N HIS A 163 -1.81 0.18 -8.78
CA HIS A 163 -1.15 1.17 -7.95
C HIS A 163 -1.69 1.07 -6.53
N VAL A 164 -0.81 0.97 -5.54
CA VAL A 164 -1.18 1.03 -4.12
C VAL A 164 -0.43 2.17 -3.46
N THR A 165 -1.18 3.03 -2.75
CA THR A 165 -0.60 4.02 -1.85
C THR A 165 -0.88 3.61 -0.42
N PHE A 166 0.16 3.40 0.37
CA PHE A 166 0.02 3.27 1.82
C PHE A 166 0.29 4.60 2.50
N ILE A 167 -0.58 4.93 3.46
CA ILE A 167 -0.52 6.21 4.17
C ILE A 167 -0.39 5.92 5.64
N LYS A 168 0.67 6.49 6.22
CA LYS A 168 0.81 6.62 7.66
C LYS A 168 0.47 8.04 8.06
N ALA A 169 -0.77 8.24 8.48
CA ALA A 169 -1.25 9.55 8.90
C ALA A 169 -0.47 10.05 10.14
N SER A 170 -0.15 11.34 10.16
CA SER A 170 0.39 11.97 11.37
C SER A 170 -0.67 12.04 12.47
N SER A 171 -0.27 11.93 13.74
CA SER A 171 -1.19 11.94 14.89
C SER A 171 -1.95 13.26 15.09
N ASN A 172 -1.56 14.33 14.39
CA ASN A 172 -2.20 15.64 14.43
C ASN A 172 -3.16 15.89 13.24
N VAL A 173 -3.31 14.93 12.33
CA VAL A 173 -4.27 15.02 11.22
C VAL A 173 -5.64 14.62 11.73
N SER A 174 -6.68 15.36 11.35
CA SER A 174 -8.05 15.03 11.74
C SER A 174 -8.65 13.93 10.84
N ASP A 175 -9.56 13.14 11.37
CA ASP A 175 -10.29 12.12 10.59
C ASP A 175 -11.03 12.74 9.40
N SER A 176 -11.51 13.98 9.53
CA SER A 176 -12.14 14.72 8.42
C SER A 176 -11.17 15.06 7.30
N ASP A 177 -9.90 15.38 7.62
CA ASP A 177 -8.88 15.66 6.60
C ASP A 177 -8.47 14.37 5.88
N LEU A 178 -8.33 13.26 6.62
CA LEU A 178 -8.06 11.94 6.03
C LEU A 178 -9.20 11.48 5.14
N LYS A 179 -10.44 11.63 5.60
CA LYS A 179 -11.63 11.31 4.79
C LYS A 179 -11.65 12.14 3.51
N SER A 180 -11.41 13.45 3.61
CA SER A 180 -11.37 14.34 2.43
C SER A 180 -10.28 13.94 1.45
N ALA A 181 -9.12 13.49 1.95
CA ALA A 181 -8.05 12.96 1.13
C ALA A 181 -8.40 11.64 0.43
N MET A 182 -9.09 10.72 1.12
CA MET A 182 -9.55 9.48 0.51
C MET A 182 -10.64 9.74 -0.54
N ASP A 183 -11.55 10.66 -0.25
CA ASP A 183 -12.58 11.11 -1.20
C ASP A 183 -11.94 11.78 -2.43
N ALA A 184 -10.83 12.50 -2.27
CA ALA A 184 -10.07 13.09 -3.39
C ALA A 184 -9.44 12.02 -4.30
N PHE A 185 -8.92 10.93 -3.72
CA PHE A 185 -8.46 9.78 -4.52
C PHE A 185 -9.60 9.17 -5.34
N LEU A 186 -10.75 8.91 -4.72
CA LEU A 186 -11.91 8.36 -5.41
C LEU A 186 -12.47 9.32 -6.48
N GLY A 187 -12.34 10.63 -6.25
CA GLY A 187 -12.69 11.67 -7.23
C GLY A 187 -11.91 11.57 -8.54
N LEU A 188 -10.70 11.00 -8.54
CA LEU A 188 -9.89 10.81 -9.75
C LEU A 188 -10.58 9.88 -10.78
N ALA A 189 -11.50 9.02 -10.36
CA ALA A 189 -12.29 8.20 -11.26
C ALA A 189 -13.26 9.02 -12.15
N ALA A 190 -13.63 10.23 -11.72
CA ALA A 190 -14.44 11.16 -12.53
C ALA A 190 -13.58 12.07 -13.41
N GLU A 191 -12.30 12.23 -13.08
CA GLU A 191 -11.36 13.10 -13.79
C GLU A 191 -10.50 12.36 -14.81
N THR A 192 -10.33 11.05 -14.63
CA THR A 192 -9.47 10.19 -15.45
C THR A 192 -10.22 8.93 -15.87
N ASP A 193 -9.91 8.40 -17.05
CA ASP A 193 -10.59 7.23 -17.65
C ASP A 193 -9.65 6.00 -17.73
N TYR A 194 -8.57 6.00 -16.94
CA TYR A 194 -7.52 4.96 -17.01
C TYR A 194 -7.76 3.77 -16.10
N ALA A 195 -8.27 4.01 -14.90
CA ALA A 195 -8.45 2.96 -13.90
C ALA A 195 -9.77 2.22 -14.14
N VAL A 196 -9.71 0.90 -14.08
CA VAL A 196 -10.88 0.03 -14.10
C VAL A 196 -11.66 0.19 -12.79
N GLN A 197 -10.93 0.37 -11.68
CA GLN A 197 -11.52 0.49 -10.36
C GLN A 197 -10.56 1.19 -9.41
N MET A 198 -11.12 1.94 -8.46
CA MET A 198 -10.40 2.60 -7.38
C MET A 198 -11.10 2.33 -6.05
N THR A 199 -10.32 2.03 -5.02
CA THR A 199 -10.81 1.77 -3.67
C THR A 199 -9.91 2.47 -2.64
N THR A 200 -10.49 2.85 -1.51
CA THR A 200 -9.78 3.44 -0.38
C THR A 200 -10.36 2.92 0.91
N GLY A 201 -9.55 2.86 1.97
CA GLY A 201 -10.10 2.64 3.30
C GLY A 201 -9.11 2.82 4.43
N GLU A 202 -9.67 2.81 5.63
CA GLU A 202 -8.94 2.80 6.88
C GLU A 202 -8.59 1.36 7.26
N ASN A 203 -7.39 1.17 7.80
CA ASN A 203 -6.91 -0.12 8.26
C ASN A 203 -7.79 -0.64 9.41
N LEU A 204 -8.35 -1.83 9.25
CA LEU A 204 -9.12 -2.53 10.28
C LEU A 204 -8.26 -2.83 11.52
N TYR A 205 -6.93 -2.95 11.34
CA TYR A 205 -5.99 -3.29 12.40
C TYR A 205 -4.96 -2.17 12.64
N VAL A 206 -5.34 -1.17 13.44
CA VAL A 206 -4.40 -0.19 13.99
C VAL A 206 -3.85 -0.71 15.32
N LEU A 207 -3.01 -1.74 15.29
CA LEU A 207 -2.29 -2.16 16.49
C LEU A 207 -1.16 -1.16 16.77
N GLU A 208 -1.25 -0.46 17.91
CA GLU A 208 -0.26 0.56 18.36
C GLU A 208 1.19 0.03 18.38
N ILE A 209 1.37 -1.27 18.61
CA ILE A 209 2.69 -1.92 18.68
C ILE A 209 3.37 -2.11 17.32
N TYR A 210 2.63 -2.04 16.20
CA TYR A 210 3.18 -2.27 14.87
C TYR A 210 3.35 -0.99 14.04
N ARG A 211 2.95 0.19 14.54
CA ARG A 211 3.05 1.49 13.83
C ARG A 211 2.74 1.33 12.33
N THR A 212 1.66 0.60 12.04
CA THR A 212 1.26 0.22 10.69
C THR A 212 0.73 1.41 9.93
N MET A 213 0.63 1.24 8.61
CA MET A 213 -0.05 2.17 7.73
C MET A 213 -1.52 2.28 8.18
N SER A 214 -2.03 3.50 8.27
CA SER A 214 -3.39 3.76 8.76
C SER A 214 -4.43 3.68 7.65
N HIS A 215 -4.05 4.00 6.43
CA HIS A 215 -4.96 3.98 5.28
C HIS A 215 -4.27 3.41 4.05
N ALA A 216 -5.07 2.93 3.11
CA ALA A 216 -4.63 2.54 1.79
C ALA A 216 -5.56 3.08 0.71
N PHE A 217 -4.96 3.36 -0.44
CA PHE A 217 -5.65 3.56 -1.71
C PHE A 217 -5.15 2.50 -2.69
N THR A 218 -6.06 1.89 -3.43
CA THR A 218 -5.73 0.95 -4.51
C THR A 218 -6.44 1.36 -5.79
N ALA A 219 -5.69 1.43 -6.90
CA ALA A 219 -6.23 1.57 -8.23
C ALA A 219 -5.81 0.40 -9.11
N TYR A 220 -6.74 -0.11 -9.89
CA TYR A 220 -6.57 -1.25 -10.79
C TYR A 220 -6.69 -0.81 -12.24
N PHE A 221 -5.83 -1.36 -13.10
CA PHE A 221 -5.69 -0.94 -14.49
C PHE A 221 -5.71 -2.14 -15.41
N SER A 222 -6.28 -1.96 -16.60
CA SER A 222 -6.31 -3.00 -17.63
C SER A 222 -4.94 -3.31 -18.23
N SER A 223 -4.00 -2.37 -18.11
CA SER A 223 -2.62 -2.51 -18.57
C SER A 223 -1.66 -1.65 -17.73
N ALA A 224 -0.37 -1.98 -17.76
CA ALA A 224 0.66 -1.12 -17.18
C ALA A 224 0.77 0.23 -17.89
N ASP A 225 0.64 0.27 -19.22
CA ASP A 225 0.60 1.54 -19.96
C ASP A 225 -0.52 2.48 -19.45
N ALA A 226 -1.70 1.93 -19.14
CA ALA A 226 -2.79 2.72 -18.57
C ALA A 226 -2.42 3.27 -17.18
N MET A 227 -1.78 2.44 -16.35
CA MET A 227 -1.28 2.86 -15.04
C MET A 227 -0.20 3.95 -15.15
N GLU A 228 0.77 3.81 -16.05
CA GLU A 228 1.83 4.79 -16.26
C GLU A 228 1.27 6.14 -16.74
N ASN A 229 0.32 6.11 -17.68
CA ASN A 229 -0.37 7.32 -18.13
C ASN A 229 -1.18 7.98 -17.01
N TRP A 230 -1.87 7.19 -16.19
CA TRP A 230 -2.59 7.69 -15.00
C TRP A 230 -1.64 8.38 -14.02
N GLN A 231 -0.47 7.79 -13.73
CA GLN A 231 0.50 8.39 -12.81
C GLN A 231 1.10 9.70 -13.31
N ALA A 232 1.24 9.84 -14.63
CA ALA A 232 1.71 11.06 -15.26
C ALA A 232 0.62 12.15 -15.38
N ASP A 233 -0.64 11.80 -15.11
CA ASP A 233 -1.76 12.73 -15.23
C ASP A 233 -1.64 13.88 -14.21
N PRO A 234 -1.75 15.15 -14.65
CA PRO A 234 -1.64 16.30 -13.75
C PRO A 234 -2.62 16.28 -12.57
N ALA A 235 -3.84 15.73 -12.74
CA ALA A 235 -4.82 15.62 -11.67
C ALA A 235 -4.33 14.67 -10.57
N VAL A 236 -3.83 13.50 -10.98
CA VAL A 236 -3.28 12.48 -10.07
C VAL A 236 -2.07 13.02 -9.33
N VAL A 237 -1.16 13.70 -10.04
CA VAL A 237 0.02 14.33 -9.44
C VAL A 237 -0.39 15.39 -8.40
N SER A 238 -1.40 16.21 -8.68
CA SER A 238 -1.89 17.23 -7.75
C SER A 238 -2.52 16.60 -6.50
N VAL A 239 -3.38 15.58 -6.64
CA VAL A 239 -3.94 14.88 -5.47
C VAL A 239 -2.82 14.32 -4.59
N LEU A 240 -1.85 13.61 -5.18
CA LEU A 240 -0.74 13.04 -4.42
C LEU A 240 0.11 14.12 -3.72
N GLN A 241 0.46 15.21 -4.41
CA GLN A 241 1.38 16.23 -3.88
C GLN A 241 0.72 17.22 -2.92
N ASP A 242 -0.48 17.68 -3.27
CA ASP A 242 -1.12 18.80 -2.59
C ASP A 242 -2.11 18.31 -1.51
N THR A 243 -2.63 17.09 -1.64
CA THR A 243 -3.63 16.55 -0.71
C THR A 243 -3.06 15.45 0.17
N ILE A 244 -2.39 14.45 -0.39
CA ILE A 244 -1.97 13.25 0.36
C ILE A 244 -0.66 13.46 1.11
N LEU A 245 0.38 13.94 0.42
CA LEU A 245 1.70 14.10 1.00
C LEU A 245 1.72 14.96 2.28
N PRO A 246 0.94 16.06 2.40
CA PRO A 246 0.90 16.86 3.62
C PRO A 246 0.38 16.12 4.86
N LEU A 247 -0.40 15.05 4.68
CA LEU A 247 -1.00 14.28 5.78
C LEU A 247 -0.08 13.18 6.31
N ALA A 248 0.95 12.81 5.55
CA ALA A 248 1.88 11.77 5.94
C ALA A 248 2.73 12.22 7.15
N GLU A 249 2.86 11.35 8.16
CA GLU A 249 3.68 11.57 9.38
C GLU A 249 5.09 12.04 9.04
N SER A 250 5.63 11.50 7.96
CA SER A 250 6.96 11.78 7.49
C SER A 250 7.15 13.18 6.90
N TYR A 251 6.12 13.75 6.30
CA TYR A 251 6.14 15.13 5.83
C TYR A 251 6.18 16.08 7.03
N ALA A 252 5.41 15.78 8.08
CA ALA A 252 5.48 16.51 9.34
C ALA A 252 6.87 16.41 9.99
N GLN A 253 7.49 15.23 9.99
CA GLN A 253 8.87 15.04 10.48
C GLN A 253 9.90 15.81 9.64
N LEU A 254 9.76 15.82 8.31
CA LEU A 254 10.63 16.57 7.42
C LEU A 254 10.53 18.08 7.72
N LEU A 255 9.32 18.62 7.79
CA LEU A 255 9.10 20.04 8.11
C LEU A 255 9.67 20.40 9.48
N LEU A 256 9.49 19.53 10.48
CA LEU A 256 10.07 19.72 11.80
C LEU A 256 11.60 19.74 11.75
N SER A 257 12.22 18.84 10.98
CA SER A 257 13.67 18.83 10.79
C SER A 257 14.13 20.14 10.13
N CYS A 258 13.48 20.57 9.05
CA CYS A 258 13.78 21.84 8.38
C CYS A 258 13.64 23.03 9.32
N PHE A 259 12.63 23.04 10.20
CA PHE A 259 12.42 24.10 11.18
C PHE A 259 13.51 24.14 12.26
N VAL A 260 13.91 22.98 12.79
CA VAL A 260 15.04 22.87 13.73
C VAL A 260 16.33 23.37 13.09
N TRP A 261 16.58 22.97 11.84
CA TRP A 261 17.73 23.44 11.06
C TRP A 261 17.71 24.95 10.82
N LEU A 262 16.56 25.51 10.45
CA LEU A 262 16.39 26.96 10.24
C LEU A 262 16.62 27.74 11.54
N THR A 263 16.09 27.24 12.66
CA THR A 263 16.27 27.87 13.98
C THR A 263 17.74 27.86 14.41
N ALA A 264 18.45 26.75 14.18
CA ALA A 264 19.89 26.63 14.41
C ALA A 264 20.72 27.55 13.50
N ALA A 265 20.27 27.77 12.25
CA ALA A 265 20.90 28.68 11.30
C ALA A 265 20.83 30.14 11.74
N ILE A 266 19.62 30.57 12.13
CA ILE A 266 19.32 31.94 12.57
C ILE A 266 20.09 32.25 13.86
N THR A 267 20.18 31.29 14.78
CA THR A 267 20.87 31.48 16.06
C THR A 267 22.39 31.47 15.94
N ASN A 268 22.98 30.74 14.99
CA ASN A 268 24.45 30.63 14.87
C ASN A 268 25.13 31.68 13.97
N GLN A 269 24.41 32.61 13.32
CA GLN A 269 24.96 33.68 12.45
C GLN A 269 26.14 33.25 11.55
N ASN A 270 26.13 32.00 11.06
CA ASN A 270 27.30 31.45 10.38
C ASN A 270 27.11 31.56 8.87
N ASN A 271 27.75 32.54 8.22
CA ASN A 271 27.59 32.86 6.80
C ASN A 271 27.92 31.68 5.85
N ALA A 272 28.75 30.73 6.27
CA ALA A 272 29.01 29.51 5.52
C ALA A 272 27.78 28.58 5.45
N PHE A 273 26.94 28.63 6.49
CA PHE A 273 25.73 27.82 6.62
C PHE A 273 24.59 28.36 5.75
N GLU A 274 24.40 29.68 5.71
CA GLU A 274 23.40 30.32 4.85
C GLU A 274 23.60 30.00 3.36
N LYS A 275 24.87 29.87 2.92
CA LYS A 275 25.21 29.50 1.54
C LYS A 275 24.86 28.06 1.21
N GLN A 276 25.10 27.11 2.12
CA GLN A 276 24.68 25.71 1.94
C GLN A 276 23.16 25.56 1.93
N TRP A 277 22.47 26.28 2.82
CA TRP A 277 21.00 26.28 2.90
C TRP A 277 20.33 26.86 1.65
N LYS A 278 20.80 28.01 1.14
CA LYS A 278 20.27 28.61 -0.09
C LYS A 278 20.47 27.70 -1.31
N ASN A 279 21.60 27.00 -1.37
CA ASN A 279 21.85 26.00 -2.41
C ASN A 279 20.93 24.78 -2.28
N TRP A 280 20.66 24.32 -1.05
CA TRP A 280 19.72 23.22 -0.79
C TRP A 280 18.30 23.60 -1.19
N LEU A 281 17.80 24.76 -0.76
CA LEU A 281 16.48 25.28 -1.14
C LEU A 281 16.35 25.48 -2.65
N SER A 282 17.37 26.03 -3.32
CA SER A 282 17.31 26.21 -4.77
C SER A 282 17.24 24.87 -5.52
N CYS A 283 17.90 23.83 -5.01
CA CYS A 283 17.80 22.48 -5.56
C CYS A 283 16.45 21.84 -5.26
N PHE A 284 15.87 22.07 -4.08
CA PHE A 284 14.57 21.54 -3.68
C PHE A 284 13.41 22.12 -4.52
N TRP A 285 13.47 23.41 -4.86
CA TRP A 285 12.40 24.11 -5.59
C TRP A 285 12.56 24.12 -7.11
N SER A 286 13.73 23.80 -7.68
CA SER A 286 13.93 23.78 -9.13
C SER A 286 13.94 22.36 -9.69
N LYS A 287 13.01 22.05 -10.59
CA LYS A 287 13.01 20.80 -11.42
C LYS A 287 14.19 20.73 -12.41
N ALA A 288 15.21 21.59 -12.33
CA ALA A 288 16.26 21.69 -13.34
C ALA A 288 17.58 21.02 -12.91
N SER A 289 18.08 20.14 -13.78
CA SER A 289 19.37 19.44 -13.72
C SER A 289 20.52 20.29 -13.15
N CYS A 290 21.07 19.88 -12.01
CA CYS A 290 22.20 20.52 -11.36
C CYS A 290 23.51 20.13 -12.07
N LYS A 291 24.10 21.03 -12.86
CA LYS A 291 25.32 20.80 -13.66
C LYS A 291 26.65 21.16 -12.97
N HIS A 292 26.71 21.28 -11.64
CA HIS A 292 27.96 21.60 -10.94
C HIS A 292 28.31 20.64 -9.80
N ASN A 293 29.55 20.13 -9.89
CA ASN A 293 30.31 19.29 -8.96
C ASN A 293 29.67 17.96 -8.52
N ALA A 294 30.14 16.90 -9.19
CA ALA A 294 29.71 15.50 -9.07
C ALA A 294 30.00 14.81 -7.72
N LEU A 295 30.55 15.51 -6.71
CA LEU A 295 30.87 14.91 -5.40
C LEU A 295 29.88 15.30 -4.28
N SER A 296 29.01 16.30 -4.48
CA SER A 296 27.99 16.68 -3.49
C SER A 296 26.55 16.53 -3.98
N CYS A 297 26.33 16.32 -5.29
CA CYS A 297 24.98 16.23 -5.87
C CYS A 297 24.41 14.81 -5.94
N ASN A 298 25.21 13.76 -5.73
CA ASN A 298 24.73 12.37 -5.77
C ASN A 298 23.85 11.98 -4.56
N ALA A 299 23.67 12.86 -3.57
CA ALA A 299 22.76 12.65 -2.44
C ALA A 299 21.39 13.34 -2.61
N LEU A 300 21.15 14.06 -3.72
CA LEU A 300 20.13 15.12 -3.78
C LEU A 300 18.97 14.86 -4.76
N TYR A 301 18.84 13.64 -5.29
CA TYR A 301 17.65 13.19 -6.04
C TYR A 301 16.82 12.14 -5.29
N HIS A 302 17.05 11.95 -3.99
CA HIS A 302 16.14 11.16 -3.19
C HIS A 302 14.95 12.03 -2.76
N PHE A 303 13.77 11.67 -3.26
CA PHE A 303 12.51 11.91 -2.56
C PHE A 303 12.72 11.64 -1.06
N PRO A 304 12.12 12.42 -0.14
CA PRO A 304 11.98 11.96 1.23
C PRO A 304 11.22 10.63 1.16
N SER A 305 11.85 9.57 1.68
CA SER A 305 11.52 8.15 1.51
C SER A 305 10.20 7.68 2.13
N ASN A 306 9.16 8.50 2.15
CA ASN A 306 8.17 8.35 3.22
C ASN A 306 6.70 8.63 2.86
N LEU A 307 6.37 8.67 1.57
CA LEU A 307 5.07 8.20 1.09
C LEU A 307 5.37 6.87 0.41
N ASP A 308 4.82 5.78 0.94
CA ASP A 308 5.10 4.44 0.39
C ASP A 308 4.13 4.18 -0.76
N LEU A 309 4.57 4.57 -1.96
CA LEU A 309 3.88 4.30 -3.22
C LEU A 309 4.48 3.04 -3.81
N VAL A 310 3.65 2.06 -4.13
CA VAL A 310 4.13 0.77 -4.60
C VAL A 310 3.35 0.29 -5.81
N PHE A 311 4.06 -0.22 -6.82
CA PHE A 311 3.55 -0.46 -8.16
C PHE A 311 3.69 -1.94 -8.55
N LEU A 312 2.67 -2.53 -9.16
CA LEU A 312 2.66 -3.94 -9.58
C LEU A 312 2.28 -4.10 -11.06
N HIS A 313 2.95 -5.02 -11.75
CA HIS A 313 2.66 -5.41 -13.13
C HIS A 313 2.76 -6.94 -13.28
N ARG A 314 1.85 -7.52 -14.06
CA ARG A 314 1.91 -8.91 -14.56
C ARG A 314 2.28 -8.91 -16.06
N LEU A 315 3.33 -9.62 -16.49
CA LEU A 315 3.66 -9.76 -17.92
C LEU A 315 2.97 -11.03 -18.48
N PRO A 316 2.63 -11.05 -19.78
CA PRO A 316 2.09 -12.21 -20.44
C PRO A 316 3.13 -13.34 -20.56
N SER A 317 2.71 -14.56 -20.25
CA SER A 317 3.49 -15.80 -20.37
C SER A 317 3.66 -16.19 -21.84
N HIS A 318 4.60 -15.55 -22.56
CA HIS A 318 4.93 -15.95 -23.94
C HIS A 318 6.20 -16.79 -24.09
N GLU A 319 6.91 -17.10 -23.01
CA GLU A 319 7.94 -18.14 -23.02
C GLU A 319 7.55 -19.31 -22.13
N LYS A 320 7.52 -20.51 -22.72
CA LYS A 320 7.29 -21.76 -22.01
C LYS A 320 8.32 -21.90 -20.89
N GLY A 321 7.91 -21.67 -19.65
CA GLY A 321 8.64 -22.15 -18.47
C GLY A 321 8.85 -21.19 -17.30
N PHE A 322 8.34 -19.95 -17.29
CA PHE A 322 8.60 -19.02 -16.17
C PHE A 322 7.38 -18.16 -15.81
N PRO A 323 7.01 -18.05 -14.51
CA PRO A 323 6.15 -16.99 -14.02
C PRO A 323 7.00 -15.76 -13.62
N GLY A 324 6.87 -14.67 -14.37
CA GLY A 324 7.07 -13.29 -13.89
C GLY A 324 8.51 -12.74 -13.80
N SER A 325 8.84 -11.79 -14.67
CA SER A 325 9.91 -10.77 -14.49
C SER A 325 9.73 -9.67 -15.54
N ILE A 326 9.75 -8.38 -15.16
CA ILE A 326 9.41 -7.23 -16.03
C ILE A 326 10.42 -6.08 -15.83
N VAL A 327 10.63 -5.32 -16.90
CA VAL A 327 11.66 -4.31 -17.14
C VAL A 327 11.14 -2.88 -16.89
N THR A 328 12.08 -2.01 -16.54
CA THR A 328 12.06 -0.57 -16.17
C THR A 328 11.25 0.38 -17.01
#